data_AF-E3NKB5-F1
#
_entry.id   AF-E3NKB5-F1
#
_cell.length_a   1.000
_cell.length_b   1.000
_cell.length_c   1.000
_cell.angle_alpha   90.00
_cell.angle_beta   90.00
_cell.angle_gamma   90.00
#
_symmetry.space_group_name_H-M   'P 1'
#
loop_
_entity.id
_entity.type
_entity.pdbx_description
1 polymer ?
#
loop_
_entity_poly.entity_id
_entity_poly.type
_entity_poly.pdbx_seq_one_letter_code
_entity_poly.pdbx_strand_id
1 'polypeptide(L)'
;MRVVQQHPQSNSFVRNGGKMSFSAQRFVHPGRLNQLPCNYNTWAKGRTKLCRRCAKNENETQSHILQVCDYSIGNIIKERHDAVLYKFRELIKRGSKGHWLERTDRTVPNTGSQLKPDLYLESPDGKHVILADVTVPYERGIEGMQKAWNEKINKYTDGYKEIFRRQGKSLVVLPLVVGSLGTWWKPTEESLIKLGVGKTTIRRIIPETCGMVAEYSKNCYWRHIYGEKYVKTPMINGGKKPEGNDWTKCEKGIEVPKVAN
;
A
#
# COMPACT_ATOMS: atom_id res chain seq x y z
N MET A 1 9.93 -11.80 9.35
CA MET A 1 10.77 -12.24 8.21
C MET A 1 10.12 -13.25 7.24
N ARG A 2 9.29 -14.21 7.68
CA ARG A 2 8.76 -15.28 6.78
C ARG A 2 7.99 -14.76 5.54
N VAL A 3 7.30 -13.63 5.61
CA VAL A 3 6.61 -13.02 4.45
C VAL A 3 7.58 -12.65 3.33
N VAL A 4 8.73 -12.09 3.70
CA VAL A 4 9.76 -11.66 2.74
C VAL A 4 10.37 -12.87 2.00
N GLN A 5 10.40 -14.03 2.66
CA GLN A 5 10.85 -15.28 2.04
C GLN A 5 9.86 -15.82 1.00
N GLN A 6 8.57 -15.47 1.09
CA GLN A 6 7.58 -15.86 0.07
C GLN A 6 7.84 -15.20 -1.27
N HIS A 7 8.45 -14.00 -1.26
CA HIS A 7 8.78 -13.29 -2.49
C HIS A 7 10.15 -12.59 -2.39
N PRO A 8 11.25 -13.28 -2.76
CA PRO A 8 12.62 -12.76 -2.67
C PRO A 8 12.83 -11.42 -3.41
N GLN A 9 12.02 -11.11 -4.42
CA GLN A 9 12.11 -9.82 -5.13
C GLN A 9 11.74 -8.62 -4.25
N SER A 10 11.04 -8.82 -3.12
CA SER A 10 10.84 -7.77 -2.10
C SER A 10 12.13 -7.36 -1.37
N ASN A 11 13.22 -8.11 -1.59
CA ASN A 11 14.58 -7.81 -1.14
C ASN A 11 15.52 -7.45 -2.29
N SER A 12 15.02 -7.20 -3.50
CA SER A 12 15.91 -6.94 -4.65
C SER A 12 16.87 -5.78 -4.41
N PHE A 13 16.46 -4.80 -3.58
CA PHE A 13 17.28 -3.65 -3.22
C PHE A 13 18.56 -4.04 -2.45
N VAL A 14 18.56 -5.18 -1.75
CA VAL A 14 19.73 -5.69 -0.99
C VAL A 14 20.84 -6.12 -1.95
N ARG A 15 20.49 -6.65 -3.13
CA ARG A 15 21.45 -7.19 -4.10
C ARG A 15 21.73 -6.24 -5.26
N ASN A 16 20.69 -5.58 -5.78
CA ASN A 16 20.76 -4.88 -7.06
C ASN A 16 20.74 -3.34 -6.90
N GLY A 17 20.59 -2.82 -5.68
CA GLY A 17 20.46 -1.38 -5.44
C GLY A 17 19.31 -0.72 -6.21
N GLY A 18 19.27 0.62 -6.25
CA GLY A 18 18.50 1.41 -7.22
C GLY A 18 16.97 1.41 -7.15
N LYS A 19 16.33 0.61 -6.28
CA LYS A 19 14.86 0.57 -6.15
C LYS A 19 14.31 1.38 -4.98
N MET A 20 15.17 1.81 -4.07
CA MET A 20 14.86 2.75 -2.98
C MET A 20 16.16 3.40 -2.52
N SER A 21 16.07 4.58 -1.92
CA SER A 21 17.21 5.35 -1.40
C SER A 21 17.94 4.60 -0.28
N PHE A 22 19.22 4.90 -0.08
CA PHE A 22 19.99 4.37 1.04
C PHE A 22 19.33 4.64 2.40
N SER A 23 18.68 5.80 2.54
CA SER A 23 17.91 6.14 3.74
C SER A 23 16.73 5.18 3.97
N ALA A 24 16.04 4.76 2.91
CA ALA A 24 14.94 3.79 3.00
C ALA A 24 15.47 2.38 3.32
N GLN A 25 16.62 2.00 2.78
CA GLN A 25 17.26 0.72 3.13
C GLN A 25 17.63 0.69 4.62
N ARG A 26 18.28 1.73 5.14
CA ARG A 26 18.64 1.86 6.58
C ARG A 26 17.42 1.87 7.49
N PHE A 27 16.26 2.29 7.00
CA PHE A 27 14.98 2.23 7.71
C PHE A 27 14.34 0.83 7.68
N VAL A 28 14.27 0.19 6.51
CA VAL A 28 13.55 -1.08 6.31
C VAL A 28 14.19 -2.22 7.11
N HIS A 29 15.52 -2.29 7.18
CA HIS A 29 16.21 -3.37 7.91
C HIS A 29 15.81 -3.45 9.40
N PRO A 30 16.01 -2.40 10.23
CA PRO A 30 15.54 -2.41 11.61
C PRO A 30 14.00 -2.43 11.71
N GLY A 31 13.28 -1.86 10.74
CA GLY A 31 11.82 -1.94 10.67
C GLY A 31 11.30 -3.37 10.64
N ARG A 32 11.85 -4.21 9.75
CA ARG A 32 11.43 -5.61 9.60
C ARG A 32 11.82 -6.51 10.77
N LEU A 33 12.76 -6.05 11.61
CA LEU A 33 13.16 -6.69 12.87
C LEU A 33 12.36 -6.18 14.07
N ASN A 34 11.42 -5.25 13.87
CA ASN A 34 10.73 -4.54 14.95
C ASN A 34 11.70 -3.80 15.92
N GLN A 35 12.80 -3.26 15.39
CA GLN A 35 13.88 -2.61 16.15
C GLN A 35 14.01 -1.08 15.95
N LEU A 36 13.13 -0.44 15.18
CA LEU A 36 13.07 1.01 15.09
C LEU A 36 12.81 1.63 16.48
N PRO A 37 13.57 2.66 16.89
CA PRO A 37 13.34 3.38 18.14
C PRO A 37 11.92 3.94 18.25
N CYS A 38 11.17 3.50 19.26
CA CYS A 38 9.86 4.04 19.60
C CYS A 38 9.76 4.20 21.14
N ASN A 39 8.79 4.96 21.65
CA ASN A 39 8.62 5.05 23.09
C ASN A 39 8.25 3.69 23.70
N TYR A 40 7.48 2.86 22.98
CA TYR A 40 7.05 1.56 23.49
C TYR A 40 8.22 0.59 23.77
N ASN A 41 9.21 0.52 22.87
CA ASN A 41 10.35 -0.39 23.00
C ASN A 41 11.53 0.18 23.80
N THR A 42 11.38 1.35 24.42
CA THR A 42 12.41 1.94 25.28
C THR A 42 12.42 1.27 26.66
N TRP A 43 13.54 0.71 27.11
CA TRP A 43 13.63 -0.03 28.39
C TRP A 43 13.84 0.83 29.65
N ALA A 44 13.98 2.15 29.50
CA ALA A 44 14.20 3.05 30.63
C ALA A 44 12.98 3.12 31.58
N LYS A 45 13.23 2.89 32.88
CA LYS A 45 12.21 3.05 33.94
C LYS A 45 11.70 4.49 33.97
N GLY A 46 10.38 4.66 34.12
CA GLY A 46 9.73 5.98 34.17
C GLY A 46 9.52 6.67 32.83
N ARG A 47 10.01 6.12 31.70
CA ARG A 47 9.66 6.67 30.39
C ARG A 47 8.27 6.25 29.94
N THR A 48 7.52 7.23 29.45
CA THR A 48 6.22 6.98 28.82
C THR A 48 6.35 6.02 27.64
N LYS A 49 5.38 5.12 27.52
CA LYS A 49 5.21 4.22 26.38
C LYS A 49 4.27 4.79 25.33
N LEU A 50 3.61 5.90 25.66
CA LEU A 50 2.61 6.55 24.83
C LEU A 50 3.25 7.26 23.63
N CYS A 51 2.44 7.43 22.60
CA CYS A 51 2.77 8.18 21.41
C CYS A 51 3.19 9.62 21.74
N ARG A 52 4.32 10.06 21.16
CA ARG A 52 4.85 11.42 21.33
C ARG A 52 4.15 12.47 20.46
N ARG A 53 3.23 12.06 19.57
CA ARG A 53 2.62 12.93 18.54
C ARG A 53 1.09 12.95 18.56
N CYS A 54 0.43 11.79 18.70
CA CYS A 54 -1.03 11.74 18.66
C CYS A 54 -1.62 11.95 20.05
N ALA A 55 -2.83 12.53 20.11
CA ALA A 55 -3.57 12.76 21.35
C ALA A 55 -4.34 11.53 21.87
N LYS A 56 -4.27 10.39 21.19
CA LYS A 56 -5.09 9.19 21.47
C LYS A 56 -4.63 8.33 22.65
N ASN A 57 -3.58 8.70 23.37
CA ASN A 57 -3.01 7.91 24.47
C ASN A 57 -2.72 6.43 24.08
N GLU A 58 -2.33 6.19 22.83
CA GLU A 58 -1.93 4.85 22.37
C GLU A 58 -0.43 4.61 22.57
N ASN A 59 -0.06 3.34 22.73
CA ASN A 59 1.34 2.92 22.78
C ASN A 59 2.07 3.24 21.46
N GLU A 60 3.23 3.89 21.55
CA GLU A 60 4.03 4.24 20.38
C GLU A 60 4.81 3.02 19.86
N THR A 61 4.12 2.17 19.13
CA THR A 61 4.73 1.03 18.42
C THR A 61 5.04 1.41 16.98
N GLN A 62 5.91 0.66 16.29
CA GLN A 62 6.09 0.82 14.85
C GLN A 62 4.78 0.69 14.08
N SER A 63 3.95 -0.27 14.48
CA SER A 63 2.63 -0.48 13.89
C SER A 63 1.75 0.75 14.06
N HIS A 64 1.75 1.40 15.24
CA HIS A 64 1.01 2.63 15.46
C HIS A 64 1.51 3.74 14.53
N ILE A 65 2.82 4.02 14.55
CA ILE A 65 3.45 5.08 13.75
C ILE A 65 3.12 4.90 12.26
N LEU A 66 3.29 3.69 11.73
CA LEU A 66 3.22 3.43 10.30
C LEU A 66 1.80 3.21 9.76
N GLN A 67 0.80 3.01 10.61
CA GLN A 67 -0.54 2.60 10.17
C GLN A 67 -1.68 3.53 10.60
N VAL A 68 -1.67 4.00 11.85
CA VAL A 68 -2.88 4.59 12.46
C VAL A 68 -2.63 5.88 13.25
N CYS A 69 -1.37 6.30 13.41
CA CYS A 69 -1.05 7.54 14.11
C CYS A 69 -1.73 8.75 13.45
N ASP A 70 -2.54 9.48 14.21
CA ASP A 70 -3.29 10.64 13.71
C ASP A 70 -2.42 11.74 13.12
N TYR A 71 -1.20 11.86 13.64
CA TYR A 71 -0.24 12.82 13.12
C TYR A 71 0.16 12.54 11.66
N SER A 72 0.03 11.28 11.21
CA SER A 72 0.43 10.86 9.86
C SER A 72 -0.67 10.23 9.00
N ILE A 73 -1.82 9.85 9.59
CA ILE A 73 -2.90 9.14 8.89
C ILE A 73 -3.47 9.93 7.72
N GLY A 74 -3.71 11.23 7.92
CA GLY A 74 -4.27 12.13 6.91
C GLY A 74 -3.28 12.63 5.86
N ASN A 75 -1.98 12.37 6.05
CA ASN A 75 -0.90 12.82 5.17
C ASN A 75 -0.14 11.64 4.54
N ILE A 76 1.05 11.30 5.03
CA ILE A 76 1.99 10.35 4.44
C ILE A 76 1.42 8.93 4.39
N ILE A 77 0.63 8.51 5.39
CA ILE A 77 0.03 7.16 5.36
C ILE A 77 -1.00 7.06 4.22
N LYS A 78 -1.83 8.11 4.06
CA LYS A 78 -2.75 8.23 2.93
C LYS A 78 -2.01 8.38 1.59
N GLU A 79 -0.98 9.21 1.51
CA GLU A 79 -0.14 9.36 0.30
C GLU A 79 0.47 8.01 -0.12
N ARG A 80 0.94 7.20 0.83
CA ARG A 80 1.49 5.87 0.57
C ARG A 80 0.46 4.95 -0.06
N HIS A 81 -0.75 4.94 0.50
CA HIS A 81 -1.87 4.17 -0.02
C HIS A 81 -2.22 4.61 -1.45
N ASP A 82 -2.43 5.91 -1.63
CA ASP A 82 -2.88 6.48 -2.89
C ASP A 82 -1.81 6.32 -4.00
N ALA A 83 -0.52 6.35 -3.66
CA ALA A 83 0.55 6.06 -4.61
C ALA A 83 0.53 4.61 -5.12
N VAL A 84 0.24 3.63 -4.24
CA VAL A 84 0.06 2.23 -4.63
C VAL A 84 -1.18 2.06 -5.50
N LEU A 85 -2.30 2.67 -5.10
CA LEU A 85 -3.55 2.68 -5.86
C LEU A 85 -3.35 3.26 -7.26
N TYR A 86 -2.72 4.43 -7.37
CA TYR A 86 -2.42 5.06 -8.65
C TYR A 86 -1.59 4.14 -9.54
N LYS A 87 -0.50 3.57 -9.01
CA LYS A 87 0.36 2.65 -9.77
C LYS A 87 -0.41 1.43 -10.28
N PHE A 88 -1.23 0.79 -9.43
CA PHE A 88 -2.03 -0.36 -9.86
C PHE A 88 -3.13 0.03 -10.84
N ARG A 89 -3.82 1.14 -10.63
CA ARG A 89 -4.83 1.67 -11.56
C ARG A 89 -4.24 1.89 -12.96
N GLU A 90 -3.07 2.51 -13.07
CA GLU A 90 -2.41 2.73 -14.36
C GLU A 90 -1.99 1.43 -15.05
N LEU A 91 -1.58 0.41 -14.27
CA LEU A 91 -1.28 -0.92 -14.83
C LEU A 91 -2.53 -1.62 -15.36
N ILE A 92 -3.65 -1.51 -14.64
CA ILE A 92 -4.93 -2.10 -15.02
C ILE A 92 -5.49 -1.42 -16.27
N LYS A 93 -5.45 -0.08 -16.34
CA LYS A 93 -5.85 0.70 -17.53
C LYS A 93 -5.14 0.27 -18.81
N ARG A 94 -3.86 -0.08 -18.71
CA ARG A 94 -3.03 -0.56 -19.83
C ARG A 94 -3.14 -2.08 -20.06
N GLY A 95 -3.80 -2.79 -19.15
CA GLY A 95 -4.02 -4.22 -19.20
C GLY A 95 -5.24 -4.61 -20.04
N SER A 96 -5.48 -5.91 -20.16
CA SER A 96 -6.57 -6.43 -21.00
C SER A 96 -7.97 -6.07 -20.51
N LYS A 97 -8.13 -5.78 -19.21
CA LYS A 97 -9.40 -5.31 -18.61
C LYS A 97 -9.43 -3.81 -18.34
N GLY A 98 -8.53 -3.04 -18.96
CA GLY A 98 -8.52 -1.58 -18.80
C GLY A 98 -9.83 -0.91 -19.19
N HIS A 99 -10.53 -1.46 -20.19
CA HIS A 99 -11.85 -1.01 -20.65
C HIS A 99 -13.01 -1.37 -19.72
N TRP A 100 -12.79 -2.23 -18.71
CA TRP A 100 -13.80 -2.56 -17.68
C TRP A 100 -13.76 -1.56 -16.52
N LEU A 101 -12.66 -0.80 -16.40
CA LEU A 101 -12.40 0.06 -15.26
C LEU A 101 -13.27 1.32 -15.31
N GLU A 102 -14.12 1.48 -14.32
CA GLU A 102 -14.92 2.70 -14.18
C GLU A 102 -14.20 3.77 -13.33
N ARG A 103 -14.74 4.99 -13.31
CA ARG A 103 -14.20 6.08 -12.47
C ARG A 103 -14.47 5.76 -10.99
N THR A 104 -13.39 5.65 -10.21
CA THR A 104 -13.47 5.32 -8.78
C THR A 104 -13.12 6.50 -7.87
N ASP A 105 -14.17 7.12 -7.34
CA ASP A 105 -14.15 8.08 -6.22
C ASP A 105 -15.51 8.10 -5.49
N ARG A 106 -16.37 7.11 -5.73
CA ARG A 106 -17.79 7.11 -5.33
C ARG A 106 -18.23 5.73 -4.83
N THR A 107 -19.41 5.70 -4.22
CA THR A 107 -20.10 4.44 -3.91
C THR A 107 -20.38 3.69 -5.21
N VAL A 108 -20.43 2.37 -5.10
CA VAL A 108 -20.75 1.52 -6.24
C VAL A 108 -22.17 1.83 -6.74
N PRO A 109 -22.35 2.18 -8.03
CA PRO A 109 -23.64 2.61 -8.57
C PRO A 109 -24.75 1.58 -8.32
N ASN A 110 -25.98 2.07 -8.09
CA ASN A 110 -27.19 1.23 -8.00
C ASN A 110 -27.15 0.14 -6.92
N THR A 111 -26.33 0.28 -5.88
CA THR A 111 -26.25 -0.71 -4.78
C THR A 111 -26.85 -0.24 -3.45
N GLY A 112 -26.99 1.08 -3.24
CA GLY A 112 -27.38 1.64 -1.93
C GLY A 112 -26.33 1.45 -0.81
N SER A 113 -25.23 0.75 -1.08
CA SER A 113 -24.14 0.54 -0.13
C SER A 113 -23.28 1.80 0.03
N GLN A 114 -22.91 2.11 1.27
CA GLN A 114 -21.99 3.21 1.59
C GLN A 114 -20.52 2.80 1.50
N LEU A 115 -20.25 1.52 1.22
CA LEU A 115 -18.89 1.05 1.01
C LEU A 115 -18.31 1.65 -0.28
N LYS A 116 -17.00 1.92 -0.25
CA LYS A 116 -16.26 2.56 -1.33
C LYS A 116 -14.99 1.73 -1.59
N PRO A 117 -15.05 0.73 -2.49
CA PRO A 117 -13.85 0.04 -2.93
C PRO A 117 -12.97 1.00 -3.74
N ASP A 118 -11.65 0.80 -3.69
CA ASP A 118 -10.72 1.68 -4.42
C ASP A 118 -10.85 1.56 -5.94
N LEU A 119 -11.23 0.38 -6.44
CA LEU A 119 -11.39 0.06 -7.85
C LEU A 119 -12.69 -0.73 -8.07
N TYR A 120 -13.46 -0.31 -9.08
CA TYR A 120 -14.67 -0.94 -9.57
C TYR A 120 -14.47 -1.24 -11.05
N LEU A 121 -14.62 -2.51 -11.42
CA LEU A 121 -14.59 -2.93 -12.81
C LEU A 121 -15.88 -3.68 -13.12
N GLU A 122 -16.50 -3.34 -14.25
CA GLU A 122 -17.68 -4.03 -14.77
C GLU A 122 -17.40 -4.49 -16.20
N SER A 123 -17.79 -5.73 -16.51
CA SER A 123 -17.65 -6.25 -17.87
C SER A 123 -18.55 -5.50 -18.86
N PRO A 124 -18.19 -5.42 -20.15
CA PRO A 124 -19.00 -4.72 -21.15
C PRO A 124 -20.44 -5.23 -21.29
N ASP A 125 -20.69 -6.50 -20.94
CA ASP A 125 -22.01 -7.11 -20.94
C ASP A 125 -22.80 -6.86 -19.63
N GLY A 126 -22.21 -6.18 -18.66
CA GLY A 126 -22.80 -5.85 -17.35
C GLY A 126 -22.99 -7.02 -16.39
N LYS A 127 -22.44 -8.21 -16.69
CA LYS A 127 -22.69 -9.45 -15.91
C LYS A 127 -21.62 -9.78 -14.87
N HIS A 128 -20.44 -9.20 -14.99
CA HIS A 128 -19.29 -9.52 -14.15
C HIS A 128 -18.75 -8.25 -13.49
N VAL A 129 -18.78 -8.24 -12.17
CA VAL A 129 -18.25 -7.16 -11.34
C VAL A 129 -17.00 -7.64 -10.62
N ILE A 130 -15.95 -6.83 -10.66
CA ILE A 130 -14.73 -7.01 -9.88
C ILE A 130 -14.54 -5.80 -8.98
N LEU A 131 -14.51 -6.05 -7.68
CA LEU A 131 -14.12 -5.04 -6.69
C LEU A 131 -12.67 -5.29 -6.29
N ALA A 132 -11.81 -4.31 -6.49
CA ALA A 132 -10.43 -4.38 -6.03
C ALA A 132 -10.11 -3.26 -5.05
N ASP A 133 -9.31 -3.58 -4.05
CA ASP A 133 -9.07 -2.67 -2.93
C ASP A 133 -7.63 -2.84 -2.43
N VAL A 134 -6.95 -1.70 -2.30
CA VAL A 134 -5.56 -1.61 -1.89
C VAL A 134 -5.49 -1.60 -0.38
N THR A 135 -4.52 -2.33 0.15
CA THR A 135 -4.20 -2.25 1.57
C THR A 135 -2.70 -2.34 1.79
N VAL A 136 -2.23 -1.48 2.69
CA VAL A 136 -0.81 -1.34 3.02
C VAL A 136 -0.54 -1.65 4.50
N PRO A 137 -0.75 -2.91 4.93
CA PRO A 137 -0.72 -3.29 6.34
C PRO A 137 0.69 -3.24 6.94
N TYR A 138 0.78 -3.23 8.27
CA TYR A 138 2.05 -3.50 8.96
C TYR A 138 2.35 -5.00 8.97
N GLU A 139 3.59 -5.34 8.61
CA GLU A 139 4.03 -6.73 8.39
C GLU A 139 4.23 -7.46 9.72
N ARG A 140 3.13 -7.86 10.39
CA ARG A 140 3.17 -8.74 11.58
C ARG A 140 3.30 -10.21 11.17
N GLY A 141 4.31 -10.52 10.37
CA GLY A 141 4.46 -11.85 9.78
C GLY A 141 3.38 -12.19 8.74
N ILE A 142 3.29 -13.46 8.37
CA ILE A 142 2.36 -13.95 7.33
C ILE A 142 0.91 -13.77 7.79
N GLU A 143 0.64 -14.00 9.07
CA GLU A 143 -0.68 -13.84 9.67
C GLU A 143 -1.21 -12.42 9.54
N GLY A 144 -0.37 -11.40 9.77
CA GLY A 144 -0.78 -10.00 9.60
C GLY A 144 -1.21 -9.68 8.16
N MET A 145 -0.50 -10.23 7.18
CA MET A 145 -0.81 -10.03 5.76
C MET A 145 -2.07 -10.79 5.35
N GLN A 146 -2.20 -12.05 5.79
CA GLN A 146 -3.37 -12.89 5.53
C GLN A 146 -4.63 -12.32 6.18
N LYS A 147 -4.50 -11.78 7.40
CA LYS A 147 -5.60 -11.11 8.09
C LYS A 147 -6.10 -9.91 7.30
N ALA A 148 -5.19 -9.01 6.89
CA ALA A 148 -5.55 -7.84 6.08
C ALA A 148 -6.19 -8.23 4.73
N TRP A 149 -5.74 -9.33 4.13
CA TRP A 149 -6.34 -9.89 2.93
C TRP A 149 -7.78 -10.37 3.18
N ASN A 150 -7.99 -11.19 4.21
CA ASN A 150 -9.30 -11.76 4.55
C ASN A 150 -10.30 -10.68 4.96
N GLU A 151 -9.87 -9.68 5.72
CA GLU A 151 -10.73 -8.55 6.14
C GLU A 151 -11.32 -7.82 4.94
N LYS A 152 -10.53 -7.58 3.88
CA LYS A 152 -11.03 -6.94 2.66
C LYS A 152 -11.98 -7.84 1.87
N ILE A 153 -11.66 -9.15 1.76
CA ILE A 153 -12.58 -10.11 1.12
C ILE A 153 -13.92 -10.12 1.83
N ASN A 154 -13.93 -10.32 3.15
CA ASN A 154 -15.16 -10.43 3.92
C ASN A 154 -15.97 -9.13 3.83
N LYS A 155 -15.33 -7.98 4.09
CA LYS A 155 -15.98 -6.66 4.05
C LYS A 155 -16.76 -6.43 2.75
N TYR A 156 -16.14 -6.67 1.59
CA TYR A 156 -16.78 -6.39 0.30
C TYR A 156 -17.67 -7.53 -0.18
N THR A 157 -17.39 -8.77 0.20
CA THR A 157 -18.28 -9.89 -0.10
C THR A 157 -19.60 -9.72 0.65
N ASP A 158 -19.54 -9.52 1.96
CA ASP A 158 -20.72 -9.35 2.81
C ASP A 158 -21.52 -8.10 2.40
N GLY A 159 -20.82 -7.02 2.02
CA GLY A 159 -21.44 -5.77 1.62
C GLY A 159 -22.10 -5.75 0.23
N TYR A 160 -21.77 -6.68 -0.67
CA TYR A 160 -22.19 -6.59 -2.08
C TYR A 160 -22.73 -7.89 -2.71
N LYS A 161 -22.40 -9.07 -2.16
CA LYS A 161 -22.72 -10.36 -2.80
C LYS A 161 -24.20 -10.52 -3.10
N GLU A 162 -25.06 -10.27 -2.12
CA GLU A 162 -26.51 -10.40 -2.29
C GLU A 162 -27.10 -9.32 -3.21
N ILE A 163 -26.53 -8.12 -3.19
CA ILE A 163 -26.97 -7.00 -4.03
C ILE A 163 -26.72 -7.35 -5.51
N PHE A 164 -25.51 -7.75 -5.85
CA PHE A 164 -25.17 -8.13 -7.22
C PHE A 164 -25.86 -9.41 -7.67
N ARG A 165 -26.03 -10.39 -6.78
CA ARG A 165 -26.82 -11.59 -7.07
C ARG A 165 -28.24 -11.25 -7.51
N ARG A 166 -28.92 -10.32 -6.81
CA ARG A 166 -30.27 -9.85 -7.18
C ARG A 166 -30.30 -9.09 -8.51
N GLN A 167 -29.19 -8.46 -8.89
CA GLN A 167 -29.02 -7.80 -10.19
C GLN A 167 -28.62 -8.78 -11.31
N GLY A 168 -28.50 -10.08 -11.04
CA GLY A 168 -28.03 -11.07 -12.00
C GLY A 168 -26.54 -10.95 -12.35
N LYS A 169 -25.76 -10.25 -11.51
CA LYS A 169 -24.32 -10.03 -11.69
C LYS A 169 -23.50 -10.95 -10.79
N SER A 170 -22.39 -11.45 -11.31
CA SER A 170 -21.37 -12.15 -10.51
C SER A 170 -20.40 -11.15 -9.88
N LEU A 171 -19.92 -11.45 -8.68
CA LEU A 171 -18.99 -10.61 -7.92
C LEU A 171 -17.68 -11.35 -7.64
N VAL A 172 -16.56 -10.70 -7.91
CA VAL A 172 -15.22 -11.13 -7.46
C VAL A 172 -14.57 -10.01 -6.66
N VAL A 173 -14.10 -10.32 -5.45
CA VAL A 173 -13.35 -9.38 -4.60
C VAL A 173 -11.87 -9.70 -4.66
N LEU A 174 -11.04 -8.72 -5.01
CA LEU A 174 -9.60 -8.86 -5.22
C LEU A 174 -8.81 -7.86 -4.37
N PRO A 175 -8.34 -8.26 -3.18
CA PRO A 175 -7.42 -7.43 -2.42
C PRO A 175 -6.08 -7.27 -3.14
N LEU A 176 -5.48 -6.08 -2.99
CA LEU A 176 -4.16 -5.72 -3.51
C LEU A 176 -3.28 -5.32 -2.33
N VAL A 177 -2.54 -6.29 -1.79
CA VAL A 177 -1.81 -6.14 -0.52
C VAL A 177 -0.32 -5.91 -0.76
N VAL A 178 0.22 -4.85 -0.19
CA VAL A 178 1.66 -4.56 -0.12
C VAL A 178 2.02 -4.16 1.30
N GLY A 179 2.95 -4.83 1.96
CA GLY A 179 3.35 -4.51 3.33
C GLY A 179 4.04 -3.16 3.43
N SER A 180 3.74 -2.41 4.49
CA SER A 180 4.28 -1.07 4.74
C SER A 180 5.80 -1.02 4.91
N LEU A 181 6.49 -2.13 5.16
CA LEU A 181 7.96 -2.21 5.20
C LEU A 181 8.53 -2.74 3.86
N GLY A 182 7.77 -2.60 2.78
CA GLY A 182 8.19 -2.92 1.42
C GLY A 182 8.14 -4.42 1.11
N THR A 183 7.15 -5.15 1.62
CA THR A 183 6.98 -6.59 1.32
C THR A 183 5.82 -6.84 0.37
N TRP A 184 6.04 -7.71 -0.60
CA TRP A 184 4.99 -8.12 -1.54
C TRP A 184 4.19 -9.30 -0.98
N TRP A 185 2.87 -9.22 -1.06
CA TRP A 185 2.00 -10.35 -0.73
C TRP A 185 1.74 -11.19 -1.98
N LYS A 186 2.17 -12.45 -1.98
CA LYS A 186 2.12 -13.32 -3.17
C LYS A 186 0.73 -13.40 -3.82
N PRO A 187 -0.39 -13.58 -3.09
CA PRO A 187 -1.73 -13.57 -3.67
C PRO A 187 -2.11 -12.30 -4.46
N THR A 188 -1.44 -11.16 -4.22
CA THR A 188 -1.64 -9.93 -5.00
C THR A 188 -1.31 -10.14 -6.49
N GLU A 189 -0.40 -11.06 -6.84
CA GLU A 189 -0.11 -11.38 -8.25
C GLU A 189 -1.33 -11.96 -8.96
N GLU A 190 -2.04 -12.89 -8.33
CA GLU A 190 -3.24 -13.49 -8.89
C GLU A 190 -4.36 -12.48 -9.03
N SER A 191 -4.53 -11.58 -8.06
CA SER A 191 -5.44 -10.43 -8.17
C SER A 191 -5.12 -9.57 -9.39
N LEU A 192 -3.85 -9.19 -9.58
CA LEU A 192 -3.44 -8.37 -10.72
C LEU A 192 -3.62 -9.07 -12.07
N ILE A 193 -3.36 -10.38 -12.13
CA ILE A 193 -3.64 -11.19 -13.33
C ILE A 193 -5.14 -11.19 -13.63
N LYS A 194 -6.00 -11.40 -12.62
CA LYS A 194 -7.46 -11.35 -12.76
C LYS A 194 -7.95 -9.97 -13.16
N LEU A 195 -7.22 -8.90 -12.83
CA LEU A 195 -7.47 -7.53 -13.27
C LEU A 195 -6.88 -7.22 -14.67
N GLY A 196 -6.33 -8.21 -15.37
CA GLY A 196 -5.85 -8.07 -16.74
C GLY A 196 -4.41 -7.58 -16.88
N VAL A 197 -3.61 -7.58 -15.81
CA VAL A 197 -2.20 -7.20 -15.86
C VAL A 197 -1.34 -8.43 -16.22
N GLY A 198 -0.46 -8.28 -17.21
CA GLY A 198 0.43 -9.37 -17.65
C GLY A 198 1.48 -9.78 -16.62
N LYS A 199 1.77 -11.08 -16.52
CA LYS A 199 2.72 -11.67 -15.55
C LYS A 199 4.12 -11.04 -15.60
N THR A 200 4.65 -10.78 -16.80
CA THR A 200 5.97 -10.15 -16.98
C THR A 200 5.99 -8.73 -16.41
N THR A 201 4.93 -7.96 -16.64
CA THR A 201 4.77 -6.62 -16.07
C THR A 201 4.71 -6.67 -14.55
N ILE A 202 3.95 -7.60 -13.97
CA ILE A 202 3.85 -7.79 -12.52
C ILE A 202 5.23 -8.02 -11.90
N ARG A 203 6.00 -8.99 -12.42
CA ARG A 203 7.35 -9.31 -11.92
C ARG A 203 8.29 -8.10 -11.96
N ARG A 204 8.16 -7.24 -12.97
CA ARG A 204 8.97 -6.01 -13.10
C ARG A 204 8.61 -4.95 -12.06
N ILE A 205 7.32 -4.79 -11.75
CA ILE A 205 6.87 -3.71 -10.86
C ILE A 205 6.99 -4.04 -9.38
N ILE A 206 7.05 -5.31 -8.99
CA ILE A 206 7.17 -5.73 -7.58
C ILE A 206 8.29 -4.97 -6.85
N PRO A 207 9.56 -5.00 -7.31
CA PRO A 207 10.65 -4.33 -6.60
C PRO A 207 10.47 -2.80 -6.52
N GLU A 208 9.87 -2.19 -7.55
CA GLU A 208 9.59 -0.74 -7.57
C GLU A 208 8.48 -0.37 -6.58
N THR A 209 7.41 -1.17 -6.50
CA THR A 209 6.28 -0.94 -5.59
C THR A 209 6.71 -1.16 -4.14
N CYS A 210 7.47 -2.22 -3.86
CA CYS A 210 8.08 -2.44 -2.55
C CYS A 210 9.00 -1.28 -2.14
N GLY A 211 9.83 -0.81 -3.08
CA GLY A 211 10.70 0.36 -2.91
C GLY A 211 9.93 1.63 -2.56
N MET A 212 8.89 1.92 -3.33
CA MET A 212 8.02 3.08 -3.13
C MET A 212 7.35 3.06 -1.76
N VAL A 213 6.75 1.94 -1.37
CA VAL A 213 6.08 1.80 -0.07
C VAL A 213 7.07 2.01 1.08
N ALA A 214 8.28 1.46 0.98
CA ALA A 214 9.34 1.66 1.97
C ALA A 214 9.76 3.14 2.10
N GLU A 215 9.83 3.88 0.99
CA GLU A 215 10.18 5.31 0.99
C GLU A 215 9.14 6.17 1.71
N TYR A 216 7.85 5.95 1.42
CA TYR A 216 6.77 6.63 2.14
C TYR A 216 6.78 6.26 3.63
N SER A 217 6.97 4.98 3.97
CA SER A 217 7.03 4.53 5.36
C SER A 217 8.22 5.09 6.13
N LYS A 218 9.40 5.18 5.49
CA LYS A 218 10.56 5.88 6.04
C LYS A 218 10.21 7.34 6.35
N ASN A 219 9.62 8.04 5.39
CA ASN A 219 9.24 9.44 5.56
C ASN A 219 8.19 9.62 6.67
N CYS A 220 7.24 8.71 6.79
CA CYS A 220 6.26 8.67 7.88
C CYS A 220 6.96 8.52 9.23
N TYR A 221 7.85 7.53 9.35
CA TYR A 221 8.58 7.28 10.58
C TYR A 221 9.46 8.46 10.99
N TRP A 222 10.31 8.99 10.12
CA TRP A 222 11.20 10.09 10.50
C TRP A 222 10.47 11.40 10.77
N ARG A 223 9.37 11.68 10.04
CA ARG A 223 8.47 12.79 10.38
C ARG A 223 7.87 12.59 11.77
N HIS A 224 7.47 11.37 12.14
CA HIS A 224 6.96 11.08 13.48
C HIS A 224 8.02 11.31 14.55
N ILE A 225 9.26 10.87 14.33
CA ILE A 225 10.35 11.01 15.31
C ILE A 225 10.74 12.48 15.48
N TYR A 226 11.06 13.19 14.40
CA TYR A 226 11.61 14.55 14.46
C TYR A 226 10.56 15.67 14.37
N GLY A 227 9.32 15.35 13.99
CA GLY A 227 8.23 16.32 13.87
C GLY A 227 8.46 17.25 12.68
N GLU A 228 8.08 18.52 12.84
CA GLU A 228 8.24 19.54 11.79
C GLU A 228 9.69 19.85 11.44
N LYS A 229 10.67 19.44 12.28
CA LYS A 229 12.10 19.54 11.94
C LYS A 229 12.51 18.57 10.83
N TYR A 230 11.68 17.56 10.52
CA TYR A 230 11.99 16.61 9.45
C TYR A 230 11.68 17.21 8.08
N VAL A 231 12.72 17.37 7.26
CA VAL A 231 12.56 17.66 5.84
C VAL A 231 12.39 16.34 5.08
N LYS A 232 11.29 16.21 4.33
CA LYS A 232 10.98 15.01 3.54
C LYS A 232 12.13 14.74 2.57
N THR A 233 12.85 13.66 2.79
CA THR A 233 13.91 13.24 1.88
C THR A 233 13.30 12.82 0.54
N PRO A 234 13.90 13.22 -0.60
CA PRO A 234 13.45 12.80 -1.91
C PRO A 234 13.40 11.27 -2.03
N MET A 235 12.46 10.78 -2.84
CA MET A 235 12.21 9.36 -3.03
C MET A 235 12.67 8.93 -4.42
N ILE A 236 13.32 7.77 -4.52
CA ILE A 236 13.74 7.19 -5.81
C ILE A 236 12.52 6.65 -6.57
N ASN A 237 11.69 5.86 -5.89
CA ASN A 237 10.41 5.39 -6.39
C ASN A 237 9.32 6.01 -5.50
N GLY A 238 8.38 6.72 -6.11
CA GLY A 238 7.38 7.55 -5.43
C GLY A 238 7.31 8.92 -6.10
N GLY A 239 6.20 9.61 -5.95
CA GLY A 239 6.03 10.94 -6.54
C GLY A 239 5.46 11.94 -5.56
N LYS A 240 5.49 13.22 -5.93
CA LYS A 240 4.71 14.22 -5.18
C LYS A 240 3.24 14.03 -5.51
N LYS A 241 2.39 14.16 -4.48
CA LYS A 241 0.95 14.35 -4.68
C LYS A 241 0.80 15.62 -5.55
N PRO A 242 0.07 15.57 -6.68
CA PRO A 242 -0.24 16.79 -7.43
C PRO A 242 -1.11 17.72 -6.56
N GLU A 243 -1.07 19.03 -6.78
CA GLU A 243 -2.01 19.93 -6.09
C GLU A 243 -3.46 19.55 -6.46
N GLY A 244 -4.30 19.31 -5.45
CA GLY A 244 -5.71 18.89 -5.62
C GLY A 244 -6.01 17.40 -5.35
N ASN A 245 -7.18 16.94 -5.81
CA ASN A 245 -7.64 15.54 -5.73
C ASN A 245 -7.32 14.74 -7.01
N ASP A 246 -6.67 15.37 -7.99
CA ASP A 246 -6.39 14.79 -9.30
C ASP A 246 -4.98 14.19 -9.34
N TRP A 247 -4.91 12.86 -9.41
CA TRP A 247 -3.66 12.09 -9.44
C TRP A 247 -3.02 11.98 -10.85
N THR A 248 -3.57 12.66 -11.86
CA THR A 248 -3.08 12.55 -13.26
C THR A 248 -1.68 13.13 -13.50
N LYS A 249 -1.12 13.94 -12.59
CA LYS A 249 0.19 14.58 -12.73
C LYS A 249 1.17 14.22 -11.62
N CYS A 250 1.38 12.93 -11.35
CA CYS A 250 2.39 12.51 -10.36
C CYS A 250 3.81 12.84 -10.90
N GLU A 251 4.49 13.84 -10.30
CA GLU A 251 5.92 14.09 -10.59
C GLU A 251 6.71 12.81 -10.29
N LYS A 252 7.50 12.34 -11.25
CA LYS A 252 8.40 11.20 -11.04
C LYS A 252 9.35 11.51 -9.87
N GLY A 253 9.70 10.49 -9.09
CA GLY A 253 10.79 10.56 -8.11
C GLY A 253 12.13 10.90 -8.76
N ILE A 254 13.18 11.07 -7.95
CA ILE A 254 14.52 11.35 -8.47
C ILE A 254 14.92 10.29 -9.50
N GLU A 255 15.25 10.71 -10.72
CA GLU A 255 15.86 9.83 -11.71
C GLU A 255 17.24 9.41 -11.20
N VAL A 256 17.39 8.12 -10.90
CA VAL A 256 18.69 7.54 -10.58
C VAL A 256 19.41 7.33 -11.92
N PRO A 257 20.64 7.85 -12.12
CA PRO A 257 21.41 7.57 -13.31
C PRO A 257 21.48 6.06 -13.53
N LYS A 258 21.24 5.60 -14.75
CA LYS A 258 21.49 4.20 -15.11
C LYS A 258 22.98 3.95 -14.90
N VAL A 259 23.32 3.05 -13.98
CA VAL A 259 24.69 2.57 -13.85
C VAL A 259 25.02 1.92 -15.19
N ALA A 260 26.06 2.42 -15.89
CA ALA A 260 26.57 1.77 -17.09
C ALA A 260 27.01 0.35 -16.71
N ASN A 261 26.54 -0.64 -17.47
CA ASN A 261 27.01 -2.02 -17.37
C ASN A 261 28.49 -2.10 -17.73
#